data_AF-A0A257MJ51-F1
#
_entry.id   AF-A0A257MJ51-F1
#
_cell.length_a   1.000
_cell.length_b   1.000
_cell.length_c   1.000
_cell.angle_alpha   90.00
_cell.angle_beta   90.00
_cell.angle_gamma   90.00
#
_symmetry.space_group_name_H-M   'P 1'
#
loop_
_entity.id
_entity.type
_entity.pdbx_description
1 polymer ?
#
loop_
_entity_poly.entity_id
_entity_poly.type
_entity_poly.pdbx_seq_one_letter_code
_entity_poly.pdbx_strand_id
1 'polypeptide(L)'
;MRLAWPAPRHLIVPLLISVAALAMVHLSPYSLRKILSSLALILVFLVPGYLAVLWAYPGKGDLSRRGRTVLSLGASVFLAGVVGLVLWATPRGLQSGSLATLLSLLSIFLFAMAYMR
;
A
#
# COMPACT_ATOMS: atom_id res chain seq x y z
N MET A 1 -14.48 1.07 24.99
CA MET A 1 -13.57 1.12 23.83
C MET A 1 -13.99 2.33 23.00
N ARG A 2 -13.31 3.47 23.17
CA ARG A 2 -13.74 4.74 22.57
C ARG A 2 -13.30 4.74 21.11
N LEU A 3 -14.26 4.68 20.18
CA LEU A 3 -14.10 5.15 18.80
C LEU A 3 -13.68 6.62 18.86
N ALA A 4 -12.37 6.87 18.94
CA ALA A 4 -11.83 8.21 18.83
C ALA A 4 -11.35 8.39 17.40
N TRP A 5 -12.10 9.22 16.68
CA TRP A 5 -11.82 9.78 15.35
C TRP A 5 -12.38 8.95 14.17
N PRO A 6 -13.25 9.55 13.31
CA PRO A 6 -14.11 8.79 12.42
C PRO A 6 -13.28 7.94 11.47
N ALA A 7 -13.69 6.70 11.20
CA ALA A 7 -13.20 5.91 10.06
C ALA A 7 -13.39 6.78 8.82
N PRO A 8 -12.33 7.43 8.32
CA PRO A 8 -12.58 8.58 7.51
C PRO A 8 -12.74 8.13 6.07
N ARG A 9 -13.51 8.87 5.28
CA ARG A 9 -13.54 8.74 3.80
C ARG A 9 -12.13 8.62 3.18
N HIS A 10 -11.11 9.12 3.87
CA HIS A 10 -9.69 9.03 3.50
C HIS A 10 -9.13 7.59 3.45
N LEU A 11 -9.78 6.60 4.07
CA LEU A 11 -9.40 5.18 3.98
C LEU A 11 -9.99 4.47 2.74
N ILE A 12 -11.07 5.01 2.18
CA ILE A 12 -11.72 4.44 0.98
C ILE A 12 -10.82 4.63 -0.25
N VAL A 13 -10.10 5.76 -0.32
CA VAL A 13 -9.16 6.07 -1.42
C VAL A 13 -8.02 5.05 -1.52
N PRO A 14 -7.24 4.75 -0.47
CA PRO A 14 -6.17 3.76 -0.53
C PRO A 14 -6.69 2.34 -0.81
N LEU A 15 -7.90 2.01 -0.32
CA LEU A 15 -8.56 0.74 -0.67
C LEU A 15 -8.89 0.67 -2.17
N LEU A 16 -9.54 1.71 -2.72
CA LEU A 16 -9.84 1.83 -4.14
C LEU A 16 -8.59 1.75 -5.00
N ILE A 17 -7.51 2.45 -4.61
CA ILE A 17 -6.22 2.39 -5.31
C ILE A 17 -5.67 0.96 -5.31
N SER A 18 -5.71 0.27 -4.18
CA SER A 18 -5.21 -1.11 -4.07
C SER A 18 -6.02 -2.06 -4.94
N VAL A 19 -7.35 -1.95 -4.93
CA VAL A 19 -8.24 -2.76 -5.78
C VAL A 19 -8.01 -2.45 -7.26
N ALA A 20 -7.87 -1.18 -7.63
CA ALA A 20 -7.58 -0.77 -9.01
C ALA A 20 -6.22 -1.28 -9.49
N ALA A 21 -5.19 -1.27 -8.62
CA ALA A 21 -3.88 -1.82 -8.94
C ALA A 21 -3.95 -3.34 -9.16
N LEU A 22 -4.68 -4.07 -8.32
CA LEU A 22 -4.95 -5.51 -8.51
C LEU A 22 -5.67 -5.77 -9.85
N ALA A 23 -6.71 -4.99 -10.15
CA ALA A 23 -7.46 -5.06 -11.40
C ALA A 23 -6.55 -4.81 -12.61
N MET A 24 -5.70 -3.77 -12.58
CA MET A 24 -4.74 -3.48 -13.65
C MET A 24 -3.76 -4.62 -13.88
N VAL A 25 -3.27 -5.28 -12.83
CA VAL A 25 -2.31 -6.38 -12.97
C VAL A 25 -3.00 -7.65 -13.50
N HIS A 26 -4.21 -7.97 -13.04
CA HIS A 26 -4.86 -9.25 -13.31
C HIS A 26 -5.80 -9.25 -14.51
N LEU A 27 -6.52 -8.15 -14.76
CA LEU A 27 -7.48 -8.01 -15.86
C LEU A 27 -6.82 -7.46 -17.15
N SER A 28 -5.53 -7.12 -17.11
CA SER A 28 -4.85 -6.58 -18.30
C SER A 28 -4.53 -7.65 -19.34
N PRO A 29 -4.73 -7.34 -20.64
CA PRO A 29 -4.30 -8.21 -21.72
C PRO A 29 -2.77 -8.35 -21.74
N TYR A 30 -2.28 -9.51 -22.19
CA TYR A 30 -0.85 -9.87 -22.13
C TYR A 30 0.08 -8.83 -22.75
N SER A 31 -0.34 -8.19 -23.84
CA SER A 31 0.41 -7.14 -24.55
C SER A 31 0.62 -5.87 -23.71
N LEU A 32 -0.37 -5.48 -22.91
CA LEU A 32 -0.32 -4.26 -22.09
C LEU A 32 0.08 -4.54 -20.63
N ARG A 33 0.08 -5.82 -20.21
CA ARG A 33 0.34 -6.23 -18.83
C ARG A 33 1.64 -5.68 -18.27
N LYS A 34 2.71 -5.59 -19.08
CA LYS A 34 4.00 -5.03 -18.63
C LYS A 34 3.90 -3.54 -18.30
N ILE A 35 3.21 -2.76 -19.12
CA ILE A 35 3.00 -1.31 -18.92
C ILE A 35 2.06 -1.08 -17.75
N LEU A 36 0.92 -1.78 -17.73
CA LEU A 36 -0.09 -1.70 -16.67
C LEU A 36 0.44 -2.15 -15.31
N SER A 37 1.30 -3.16 -15.27
CA SER A 37 1.93 -3.61 -14.00
C SER A 37 2.88 -2.58 -13.44
N SER A 38 3.68 -1.90 -14.28
CA SER A 38 4.55 -0.82 -13.84
C SER A 38 3.73 0.39 -13.37
N LEU A 39 2.64 0.71 -14.07
CA LEU A 39 1.74 1.79 -13.68
C LEU A 39 1.03 1.48 -12.35
N ALA A 40 0.52 0.26 -12.19
CA ALA A 40 -0.09 -0.22 -10.96
C ALA A 40 0.89 -0.17 -9.78
N LEU A 41 2.16 -0.52 -10.02
CA LEU A 41 3.20 -0.42 -9.01
C LEU A 41 3.38 1.03 -8.55
N ILE A 42 3.56 1.97 -9.48
CA ILE A 42 3.71 3.41 -9.15
C ILE A 42 2.52 3.91 -8.35
N LEU A 43 1.30 3.49 -8.74
CA LEU A 43 0.07 3.92 -8.10
C LEU A 43 -0.06 3.38 -6.67
N VAL A 44 0.24 2.11 -6.44
CA VAL A 44 0.10 1.48 -5.11
C VAL A 44 1.30 1.72 -4.21
N PHE A 45 2.46 2.13 -4.75
CA PHE A 45 3.72 2.21 -4.03
C PHE A 45 3.64 3.02 -2.74
N LEU A 46 2.90 4.14 -2.72
CA LEU A 46 2.77 5.04 -1.57
C LEU A 46 1.70 4.62 -0.54
N VAL A 47 0.79 3.73 -0.94
CA VAL A 47 -0.37 3.34 -0.15
C VAL A 47 -0.02 2.58 1.13
N PRO A 48 0.82 1.53 1.10
CA PRO A 48 1.09 0.74 2.29
C PRO A 48 1.84 1.54 3.36
N GLY A 49 2.76 2.41 2.96
CA GLY A 49 3.45 3.31 3.90
C GLY A 49 2.51 4.30 4.59
N TYR A 50 1.56 4.86 3.86
CA TYR A 50 0.52 5.73 4.43
C TYR A 50 -0.35 4.97 5.45
N LEU A 51 -0.82 3.78 5.10
CA LEU A 51 -1.67 2.97 5.98
C LEU A 51 -0.90 2.48 7.21
N ALA A 52 0.37 2.12 7.07
CA ALA A 52 1.23 1.71 8.19
C ALA A 52 1.42 2.86 9.19
N VAL A 53 1.68 4.08 8.72
CA VAL A 53 1.82 5.25 9.59
C VAL A 53 0.50 5.63 10.26
N LEU A 54 -0.61 5.55 9.53
CA LEU A 54 -1.94 5.80 10.09
C LEU A 54 -2.30 4.77 11.17
N TRP A 55 -1.99 3.49 10.91
CA TRP A 55 -2.16 2.43 11.90
C TRP A 55 -1.26 2.68 13.11
N ALA A 56 0.03 2.97 12.93
CA ALA A 56 0.98 3.13 14.03
C ALA A 56 0.71 4.38 14.90
N TYR A 57 0.42 5.52 14.26
CA TYR A 57 0.27 6.84 14.90
C TYR A 57 -1.06 7.51 14.53
N PRO A 58 -2.20 7.03 15.05
CA PRO A 58 -3.52 7.56 14.70
C PRO A 58 -3.77 8.98 15.25
N GLY A 59 -3.15 9.34 16.37
CA GLY A 59 -3.39 10.60 17.08
C GLY A 59 -2.95 11.84 16.30
N LYS A 60 -3.82 12.85 16.20
CA LYS A 60 -3.51 14.13 15.54
C LYS A 60 -2.31 14.88 16.14
N GLY A 61 -1.92 14.56 17.37
CA GLY A 61 -0.78 15.14 18.08
C GLY A 61 0.49 14.29 18.05
N ASP A 62 0.46 13.06 17.53
CA ASP A 62 1.59 12.13 17.63
C ASP A 62 2.74 12.51 16.68
N LEU A 63 2.40 13.09 15.51
CA LEU A 63 3.39 13.55 14.54
C LEU A 63 2.93 14.85 13.86
N SER A 64 3.90 15.74 13.61
CA SER A 64 3.69 16.90 12.74
C SER A 64 3.25 16.46 11.34
N ARG A 65 2.48 17.30 10.64
CA ARG A 65 1.98 16.98 9.29
C ARG A 65 3.12 16.62 8.31
N ARG A 66 4.28 17.29 8.43
CA ARG A 66 5.49 16.97 7.65
C ARG A 66 6.11 15.64 8.06
N GLY A 67 6.19 15.38 9.37
CA GLY A 67 6.71 14.11 9.91
C GLY A 67 5.90 12.91 9.44
N ARG A 68 4.56 13.02 9.42
CA ARG A 68 3.68 11.97 8.86
C ARG A 68 3.97 11.68 7.39
N THR A 69 4.14 12.72 6.57
CA THR A 69 4.45 12.53 5.14
C THR A 69 5.81 11.85 4.95
N VAL A 70 6.86 12.34 5.60
CA VAL A 70 8.21 11.76 5.48
C VAL A 70 8.22 10.32 5.99
N LEU A 71 7.58 10.05 7.12
CA LEU A 71 7.48 8.70 7.68
C LEU A 71 6.68 7.77 6.77
N SER A 72 5.61 8.24 6.13
CA SER A 72 4.83 7.43 5.18
C SER A 72 5.64 7.07 3.94
N LEU A 73 6.46 8.01 3.44
CA LEU A 73 7.38 7.75 2.33
C LEU A 73 8.43 6.72 2.72
N GLY A 74 9.09 6.92 3.87
CA GLY A 74 10.08 6.00 4.40
C GLY A 74 9.50 4.60 4.65
N ALA A 75 8.31 4.53 5.25
CA ALA A 75 7.60 3.28 5.49
C ALA A 75 7.24 2.58 4.17
N SER A 76 6.81 3.31 3.15
CA SER A 76 6.51 2.72 1.84
C SER A 76 7.75 2.15 1.16
N VAL A 77 8.86 2.90 1.15
CA VAL A 77 10.12 2.42 0.59
C VAL A 77 10.60 1.18 1.36
N PHE A 78 10.52 1.20 2.68
CA PHE A 78 10.89 0.07 3.53
C PHE A 78 10.01 -1.16 3.24
N LEU A 79 8.69 -1.00 3.22
CA LEU A 79 7.74 -2.09 2.94
C LEU A 79 7.93 -2.64 1.52
N ALA A 80 8.12 -1.79 0.52
CA ALA A 80 8.40 -2.21 -0.85
C ALA A 80 9.75 -2.92 -0.96
N GLY A 81 10.77 -2.48 -0.23
CA GLY A 81 12.07 -3.14 -0.14
C GLY A 81 11.95 -4.53 0.48
N VAL A 82 11.24 -4.66 1.61
CA VAL A 82 11.00 -5.95 2.27
C VAL A 82 10.21 -6.90 1.36
N VAL A 83 9.12 -6.43 0.76
CA VAL A 83 8.31 -7.22 -0.18
C VAL A 83 9.13 -7.61 -1.41
N GLY A 84 9.93 -6.70 -1.93
CA GLY A 84 10.84 -6.94 -3.05
C GLY A 84 11.90 -8.00 -2.71
N LEU A 85 12.45 -7.97 -1.50
CA LEU A 85 13.41 -8.95 -1.01
C LEU A 85 12.77 -10.33 -0.84
N VAL A 86 11.55 -10.39 -0.31
CA VAL A 86 10.75 -11.64 -0.25
C VAL A 86 10.51 -12.19 -1.65
N LEU A 87 10.13 -11.35 -2.60
CA LEU A 87 9.95 -11.76 -4.00
C LEU A 87 11.24 -12.22 -4.67
N TRP A 88 12.36 -11.57 -4.35
CA TRP A 88 13.67 -11.98 -4.84
C TRP A 88 14.06 -13.37 -4.33
N ALA A 89 13.72 -13.69 -3.07
CA ALA A 89 13.87 -15.03 -2.51
C ALA A 89 12.85 -16.06 -3.04
N THR A 90 11.83 -15.62 -3.78
CA THR A 90 10.77 -16.50 -4.31
C THR A 90 11.04 -16.82 -5.79
N PRO A 91 10.76 -18.04 -6.28
CA PRO A 91 10.94 -18.40 -7.70
C PRO A 91 10.09 -17.58 -8.69
N ARG A 92 9.14 -16.77 -8.21
CA ARG A 92 8.38 -15.81 -9.04
C ARG A 92 9.23 -14.66 -9.59
N GLY A 93 10.37 -14.36 -8.97
CA GLY A 93 11.25 -13.28 -9.37
C GLY A 93 10.66 -11.87 -9.13
N LEU A 94 11.53 -10.86 -9.23
CA LEU A 94 11.21 -9.46 -8.97
C LEU A 94 10.53 -8.82 -10.19
N GLN A 95 9.29 -9.24 -10.45
CA GLN A 95 8.43 -8.66 -11.50
C GLN A 95 7.56 -7.54 -10.93
N SER A 96 7.38 -6.46 -11.70
CA SER A 96 6.56 -5.31 -11.29
C SER A 96 5.14 -5.71 -10.90
N GLY A 97 4.55 -6.67 -11.62
CA GLY A 97 3.20 -7.17 -11.35
C GLY A 97 3.11 -7.93 -10.02
N SER A 98 4.09 -8.79 -9.73
CA SER A 98 4.16 -9.53 -8.46
C SER A 98 4.33 -8.58 -7.27
N LEU A 99 5.18 -7.56 -7.42
CA LEU A 99 5.45 -6.56 -6.39
C LEU A 99 4.25 -5.66 -6.13
N ALA A 100 3.60 -5.17 -7.20
CA ALA A 100 2.35 -4.41 -7.10
C ALA A 100 1.24 -5.23 -6.43
N THR A 101 1.14 -6.53 -6.74
CA THR A 101 0.13 -7.42 -6.16
C THR A 101 0.35 -7.58 -4.65
N LEU A 102 1.58 -7.87 -4.22
CA LEU A 102 1.88 -8.02 -2.79
C LEU A 102 1.72 -6.72 -2.02
N LEU A 103 2.15 -5.57 -2.57
CA LEU A 103 1.90 -4.26 -1.96
C LEU A 103 0.42 -3.95 -1.84
N SER A 104 -0.39 -4.34 -2.82
CA SER A 104 -1.85 -4.16 -2.79
C SER A 104 -2.49 -5.03 -1.72
N LEU A 105 -2.11 -6.31 -1.62
CA LEU A 105 -2.58 -7.21 -0.57
C LEU A 105 -2.17 -6.73 0.82
N LEU A 106 -0.92 -6.29 0.97
CA LEU A 106 -0.41 -5.70 2.21
C LEU A 106 -1.19 -4.44 2.58
N SER A 107 -1.52 -3.60 1.60
CA SER A 107 -2.34 -2.40 1.81
C SER A 107 -3.76 -2.74 2.26
N ILE A 108 -4.40 -3.75 1.67
CA ILE A 108 -5.72 -4.25 2.11
C ILE A 108 -5.64 -4.80 3.55
N PHE A 109 -4.58 -5.52 3.88
CA PHE A 109 -4.35 -6.03 5.23
C PHE A 109 -4.16 -4.90 6.26
N LEU A 110 -3.30 -3.92 5.95
CA LEU A 110 -3.08 -2.75 6.81
C LEU A 110 -4.34 -1.89 6.95
N PHE A 111 -5.16 -1.78 5.90
CA PHE A 111 -6.48 -1.16 5.98
C PHE A 111 -7.37 -1.90 6.98
N ALA A 112 -7.45 -3.23 6.92
CA ALA A 112 -8.26 -4.02 7.85
C ALA A 112 -7.76 -3.84 9.30
N MET A 113 -6.44 -3.86 9.52
CA MET A 113 -5.83 -3.62 10.83
C MET A 113 -6.09 -2.20 11.35
N ALA A 114 -6.04 -1.19 10.47
CA ALA A 114 -6.40 0.19 10.80
C ALA A 114 -7.88 0.39 11.07
N TYR A 115 -8.74 -0.42 10.45
CA TYR A 115 -10.18 -0.39 10.67
C TYR A 115 -10.61 -1.09 11.97
N MET A 116 -9.91 -2.18 12.35
CA MET A 116 -10.19 -2.93 13.59
C MET A 116 -9.65 -2.27 14.86
N ARG A 117 -8.73 -1.29 14.73
CA ARG A 117 -8.10 -0.59 15.85
C ARG A 117 -8.96 0.57 16.36
#